data_AF-A0A9P1FDW8-F1
#
_entry.id   AF-A0A9P1FDW8-F1
#
_cell.length_a   1.000
_cell.length_b   1.000
_cell.length_c   1.000
_cell.angle_alpha   90.00
_cell.angle_beta   90.00
_cell.angle_gamma   90.00
#
_symmetry.space_group_name_H-M   'P 1'
#
loop_
_entity.id
_entity.type
_entity.pdbx_description
1 polymer ?
#
loop_
_entity_poly.entity_id
_entity_poly.type
_entity_poly.pdbx_seq_one_letter_code
_entity_poly.pdbx_strand_id
1 'polypeptide(L)'
;MAPAIELGLNHFRPPPKPGCVGWGKEEVAQDERQTSMLDLPSPKQRREREPEPDLGPLHNAEHLQEAEKANLDALKARDPALKELLEEDADALESPEVKSAFELYRLSLIALDAGGALARKAFRAVVQDDAEELRRLFETTTLRWDAENSGGQSLMEVALERQKLVPNCANLLLQAFAQFTKSFRQQNAWEIWVVCKLFVFFQSVKERAVGVCVRALEGNYGMRQSAVAITWSVHPWKYL
;
A
#
# COMPACT_ATOMS: atom_id res chain seq x y z
N MET A 1 13.34 -7.28 60.47
CA MET A 1 12.64 -8.48 59.95
C MET A 1 12.39 -8.23 58.47
N ALA A 2 13.12 -8.92 57.60
CA ALA A 2 13.02 -8.78 56.15
C ALA A 2 12.40 -10.06 55.56
N PRO A 3 11.52 -9.98 54.54
CA PRO A 3 10.89 -11.16 53.97
C PRO A 3 11.85 -11.89 53.01
N ALA A 4 11.85 -13.22 53.12
CA ALA A 4 12.59 -14.11 52.24
C ALA A 4 11.88 -14.22 50.88
N ILE A 5 12.64 -14.04 49.80
CA ILE A 5 12.17 -14.19 48.43
C ILE A 5 12.43 -15.66 48.02
N GLU A 6 11.37 -16.44 47.87
CA GLU A 6 11.44 -17.79 47.30
C GLU A 6 11.59 -17.70 45.79
N LEU A 7 12.78 -18.00 45.30
CA LEU A 7 13.04 -18.18 43.87
C LEU A 7 12.55 -19.58 43.45
N GLY A 8 11.37 -19.62 42.83
CA GLY A 8 10.81 -20.80 42.20
C GLY A 8 11.73 -21.32 41.08
N LEU A 9 12.42 -22.42 41.35
CA LEU A 9 13.18 -23.19 40.36
C LEU A 9 12.22 -23.85 39.37
N ASN A 10 11.94 -23.15 38.29
CA ASN A 10 11.22 -23.68 37.14
C ASN A 10 11.94 -24.93 36.61
N HIS A 11 11.24 -26.06 36.67
CA HIS A 11 11.67 -27.35 36.14
C HIS A 11 12.03 -27.23 34.66
N PHE A 12 13.33 -27.29 34.37
CA PHE A 12 13.85 -27.43 33.03
C PHE A 12 13.47 -28.82 32.49
N ARG A 13 12.46 -28.89 31.61
CA ARG A 13 12.20 -30.12 30.84
C ARG A 13 13.25 -30.21 29.72
N PRO A 14 14.02 -31.31 29.64
CA PRO A 14 14.93 -31.51 28.53
C PRO A 14 14.15 -31.68 27.22
N PRO A 15 14.71 -31.24 26.08
CA PRO A 15 14.09 -31.43 24.77
C PRO A 15 13.97 -32.91 24.43
N PRO A 16 12.90 -33.33 23.74
CA PRO A 16 12.76 -34.71 23.27
C PRO A 16 13.90 -35.06 22.30
N LYS A 17 14.46 -36.26 22.46
CA LYS A 17 15.54 -36.77 21.62
C LYS A 17 15.04 -36.94 20.17
N PRO A 18 15.82 -36.53 19.15
CA PRO A 18 15.48 -36.78 17.76
C PRO A 18 15.78 -38.24 17.42
N GLY A 19 14.73 -39.02 17.18
CA GLY A 19 14.84 -40.40 16.71
C GLY A 19 13.65 -41.23 17.16
N CYS A 20 13.06 -41.97 16.23
CA CYS A 20 11.84 -42.79 16.37
C CYS A 20 10.52 -42.01 16.25
N VAL A 21 10.31 -41.32 15.12
CA VAL A 21 8.95 -41.25 14.54
C VAL A 21 8.64 -42.66 14.04
N GLY A 22 7.87 -43.39 14.83
CA GLY A 22 7.25 -44.63 14.39
C GLY A 22 6.28 -44.30 13.26
N TRP A 23 6.44 -44.99 12.13
CA TRP A 23 5.46 -45.01 11.04
C TRP A 23 4.25 -45.81 11.54
N GLY A 24 3.50 -45.20 12.46
CA GLY A 24 2.19 -45.67 12.87
C GLY A 24 1.28 -45.54 11.66
N LYS A 25 0.68 -46.68 11.28
CA LYS A 25 -0.26 -46.83 10.16
C LYS A 25 -1.20 -45.63 10.08
N GLU A 26 -1.00 -44.89 9.01
CA GLU A 26 -1.83 -43.78 8.57
C GLU A 26 -3.12 -44.35 7.99
N GLU A 27 -4.07 -44.70 8.87
CA GLU A 27 -5.49 -44.75 8.52
C GLU A 27 -6.02 -43.31 8.52
N VAL A 28 -5.51 -42.49 7.59
CA VAL A 28 -6.18 -41.23 7.24
C VAL A 28 -7.32 -41.63 6.31
N ALA A 29 -8.49 -41.68 6.92
CA ALA A 29 -9.77 -41.78 6.23
C ALA A 29 -9.80 -40.77 5.08
N GLN A 30 -10.05 -41.31 3.89
CA GLN A 30 -10.44 -40.59 2.70
C GLN A 30 -11.72 -39.79 2.99
N ASP A 31 -11.56 -38.57 3.48
CA ASP A 31 -12.55 -37.50 3.30
C ASP A 31 -11.86 -36.37 2.53
N GLU A 32 -11.15 -36.75 1.47
CA GLU A 32 -10.89 -35.87 0.33
C GLU A 32 -12.22 -35.62 -0.39
N ARG A 33 -13.10 -34.88 0.27
CA ARG A 33 -14.08 -34.08 -0.46
C ARG A 33 -13.24 -33.09 -1.24
N GLN A 34 -12.95 -33.45 -2.49
CA GLN A 34 -12.65 -32.49 -3.53
C GLN A 34 -13.67 -31.36 -3.35
N THR A 35 -13.23 -30.26 -2.73
CA THR A 35 -13.95 -29.01 -2.78
C THR A 35 -14.02 -28.71 -4.27
N SER A 36 -15.18 -29.04 -4.83
CA SER A 36 -15.45 -28.88 -6.24
C SER A 36 -15.03 -27.47 -6.60
N MET A 37 -14.27 -27.32 -7.68
CA MET A 37 -13.85 -26.01 -8.18
C MET A 37 -15.05 -25.09 -8.51
N LEU A 38 -16.28 -25.64 -8.47
CA LEU A 38 -17.56 -24.96 -8.63
C LEU A 38 -18.20 -24.49 -7.30
N ASP A 39 -17.67 -24.91 -6.14
CA ASP A 39 -18.11 -24.44 -4.81
C ASP A 39 -17.31 -23.22 -4.33
N LEU A 40 -16.79 -22.42 -5.28
CA LEU A 40 -16.27 -21.11 -4.93
C LEU A 40 -17.45 -20.24 -4.49
N PRO A 41 -17.42 -19.66 -3.28
CA PRO A 41 -18.48 -18.77 -2.83
C PRO A 41 -18.64 -17.66 -3.86
N SER A 42 -19.90 -17.41 -4.24
CA SER A 42 -20.26 -16.31 -5.14
C SER A 42 -19.56 -15.02 -4.68
N PRO A 43 -19.11 -14.13 -5.58
CA PRO A 43 -18.51 -12.85 -5.21
C PRO A 43 -19.34 -12.05 -4.18
N LYS A 44 -20.67 -12.26 -4.14
CA LYS A 44 -21.55 -11.69 -3.12
C LYS A 44 -21.40 -12.36 -1.75
N GLN A 45 -21.26 -13.67 -1.70
CA GLN A 45 -21.05 -14.44 -0.45
C GLN A 45 -19.64 -14.24 0.12
N ARG A 46 -18.65 -13.98 -0.73
CA ARG A 46 -17.30 -13.61 -0.28
C ARG A 46 -17.31 -12.28 0.49
N ARG A 47 -18.10 -11.31 0.03
CA ARG A 47 -18.29 -10.00 0.68
C ARG A 47 -18.99 -10.06 2.03
N GLU A 48 -19.90 -11.02 2.25
CA GLU A 48 -20.59 -11.17 3.54
C GLU A 48 -19.73 -11.86 4.61
N ARG A 49 -18.62 -12.52 4.21
CA ARG A 49 -17.73 -13.25 5.12
C ARG A 49 -16.40 -12.56 5.39
N GLU A 50 -16.04 -11.54 4.62
CA GLU A 50 -14.89 -10.73 4.96
C GLU A 50 -15.27 -9.92 6.21
N PRO A 51 -14.57 -10.11 7.35
CA PRO A 51 -14.78 -9.25 8.51
C PRO A 51 -14.63 -7.81 8.03
N GLU A 52 -15.50 -6.90 8.49
CA GLU A 52 -15.40 -5.50 8.11
C GLU A 52 -13.93 -5.08 8.24
N PRO A 53 -13.37 -4.45 7.18
CA PRO A 53 -11.97 -4.08 7.20
C PRO A 53 -11.73 -3.34 8.50
N ASP A 54 -10.78 -3.83 9.28
CA ASP A 54 -10.41 -3.22 10.55
C ASP A 54 -9.86 -1.84 10.22
N LEU A 55 -10.74 -0.83 10.19
CA LEU A 55 -10.46 0.55 9.80
C LEU A 55 -9.58 1.25 10.86
N GLY A 56 -9.00 0.48 11.79
CA GLY A 56 -8.20 0.94 12.89
C GLY A 56 -9.07 1.72 13.89
N PRO A 57 -8.56 2.81 14.49
CA PRO A 57 -9.29 3.63 15.47
C PRO A 57 -10.58 4.27 14.93
N LEU A 58 -10.82 4.20 13.62
CA LEU A 58 -11.99 4.79 12.97
C LEU A 58 -13.08 3.73 12.78
N HIS A 59 -13.98 3.64 13.74
CA HIS A 59 -15.04 2.63 13.72
C HIS A 59 -16.07 2.79 12.59
N ASN A 60 -16.32 4.01 12.06
CA ASN A 60 -17.25 4.25 10.95
C ASN A 60 -17.16 5.68 10.39
N ALA A 61 -17.69 5.90 9.17
CA ALA A 61 -17.73 7.22 8.53
C ALA A 61 -18.55 8.28 9.32
N GLU A 62 -19.48 7.82 10.14
CA GLU A 62 -20.27 8.67 11.04
C GLU A 62 -19.44 9.13 12.25
N HIS A 63 -18.49 8.32 12.74
CA HIS A 63 -17.53 8.68 13.80
C HIS A 63 -16.75 9.94 13.43
N LEU A 64 -16.32 10.05 12.16
CA LEU A 64 -15.60 11.22 11.66
C LEU A 64 -16.50 12.46 11.53
N GLN A 65 -17.76 12.32 11.12
CA GLN A 65 -18.67 13.46 11.08
C GLN A 65 -18.93 14.05 12.47
N GLU A 66 -19.04 13.18 13.48
CA GLU A 66 -19.21 13.63 14.86
C GLU A 66 -17.91 14.23 15.43
N ALA A 67 -16.75 13.72 14.99
CA ALA A 67 -15.46 14.38 15.20
C ALA A 67 -15.40 15.76 14.54
N GLU A 68 -15.86 15.96 13.31
CA GLU A 68 -15.88 17.30 12.69
C GLU A 68 -16.81 18.27 13.44
N LYS A 69 -17.96 17.79 13.92
CA LYS A 69 -18.96 18.60 14.65
C LYS A 69 -18.61 18.87 16.12
N ALA A 70 -17.51 18.33 16.64
CA ALA A 70 -17.16 18.42 18.06
C ALA A 70 -18.20 17.80 19.00
N ASN A 71 -18.97 16.81 18.54
CA ASN A 71 -20.08 16.25 19.32
C ASN A 71 -19.60 15.13 20.26
N LEU A 72 -19.24 15.50 21.49
CA LEU A 72 -18.69 14.61 22.51
C LEU A 72 -19.62 13.41 22.82
N ASP A 73 -20.92 13.65 22.99
CA ASP A 73 -21.86 12.59 23.39
C ASP A 73 -22.02 11.55 22.27
N ALA A 74 -22.04 11.99 21.02
CA ALA A 74 -22.10 11.09 19.87
C ALA A 74 -20.77 10.34 19.65
N LEU A 75 -19.63 10.96 19.98
CA LEU A 75 -18.33 10.29 19.98
C LEU A 75 -18.27 9.20 21.06
N LYS A 76 -18.67 9.50 22.31
CA LYS A 76 -18.77 8.51 23.40
C LYS A 76 -19.68 7.33 23.07
N ALA A 77 -20.78 7.56 22.36
CA ALA A 77 -21.70 6.49 21.98
C ALA A 77 -21.08 5.50 20.98
N ARG A 78 -20.05 5.93 20.22
CA ARG A 78 -19.46 5.17 19.12
C ARG A 78 -18.07 4.64 19.41
N ASP A 79 -17.31 5.32 20.26
CA ASP A 79 -16.01 4.87 20.75
C ASP A 79 -16.15 4.43 22.22
N PRO A 80 -16.27 3.11 22.47
CA PRO A 80 -16.43 2.58 23.82
C PRO A 80 -15.17 2.82 24.68
N ALA A 81 -13.98 2.90 24.07
CA ALA A 81 -12.74 3.16 24.79
C ALA A 81 -12.67 4.62 25.24
N LEU A 82 -13.08 5.57 24.39
CA LEU A 82 -13.23 6.98 24.77
C LEU A 82 -14.29 7.15 25.85
N LYS A 83 -15.39 6.40 25.78
CA LYS A 83 -16.43 6.43 26.80
C LYS A 83 -15.91 5.97 28.16
N GLU A 84 -15.25 4.82 28.21
CA GLU A 84 -14.67 4.27 29.44
C GLU A 84 -13.67 5.26 30.07
N LEU A 85 -12.76 5.81 29.26
CA LEU A 85 -11.79 6.83 29.71
C LEU A 85 -12.46 8.07 30.32
N LEU A 86 -13.58 8.53 29.74
CA LEU A 86 -14.29 9.72 30.21
C LEU A 86 -15.26 9.42 31.36
N GLU A 87 -15.63 8.16 31.59
CA GLU A 87 -16.44 7.73 32.74
C GLU A 87 -15.57 7.49 33.98
N GLU A 88 -14.33 7.01 33.80
CA GLU A 88 -13.35 6.88 34.88
C GLU A 88 -12.96 8.23 35.48
N ASP A 89 -12.85 9.28 34.65
CA ASP A 89 -12.61 10.64 35.09
C ASP A 89 -13.72 11.61 34.62
N ALA A 90 -14.89 11.54 35.25
CA ALA A 90 -16.04 12.38 34.90
C ALA A 90 -15.75 13.90 34.93
N ASP A 91 -14.83 14.33 35.81
CA ASP A 91 -14.42 15.73 35.96
C ASP A 91 -13.25 16.12 35.05
N ALA A 92 -12.62 15.17 34.34
CA ALA A 92 -11.44 15.44 33.51
C ALA A 92 -11.73 16.46 32.42
N LEU A 93 -12.95 16.46 31.86
CA LEU A 93 -13.31 17.42 30.81
C LEU A 93 -13.36 18.87 31.28
N GLU A 94 -13.32 19.17 32.57
CA GLU A 94 -13.20 20.56 33.06
C GLU A 94 -11.74 21.07 33.04
N SER A 95 -10.76 20.16 33.04
CA SER A 95 -9.34 20.51 32.95
C SER A 95 -9.00 21.01 31.53
N PRO A 96 -8.28 22.14 31.40
CA PRO A 96 -7.86 22.66 30.10
C PRO A 96 -6.90 21.72 29.36
N GLU A 97 -6.11 20.93 30.09
CA GLU A 97 -5.21 19.92 29.53
C GLU A 97 -5.97 18.81 28.81
N VAL A 98 -7.05 18.30 29.43
CA VAL A 98 -7.89 17.23 28.86
C VAL A 98 -8.69 17.75 27.67
N LYS A 99 -9.23 18.98 27.73
CA LYS A 99 -9.87 19.62 26.56
C LYS A 99 -8.90 19.70 25.38
N SER A 100 -7.64 20.05 25.64
CA SER A 100 -6.61 20.12 24.61
C SER A 100 -6.25 18.74 24.04
N ALA A 101 -6.15 17.72 24.89
CA ALA A 101 -5.92 16.34 24.46
C ALA A 101 -7.10 15.79 23.62
N PHE A 102 -8.33 16.10 24.01
CA PHE A 102 -9.53 15.73 23.24
C PHE A 102 -9.56 16.42 21.87
N GLU A 103 -9.24 17.71 21.80
CA GLU A 103 -9.11 18.40 20.50
C GLU A 103 -8.03 17.77 19.62
N LEU A 104 -6.88 17.39 20.18
CA LEU A 104 -5.84 16.67 19.44
C LEU A 104 -6.32 15.31 18.93
N TYR A 105 -7.03 14.54 19.75
CA TYR A 105 -7.64 13.27 19.32
C TYR A 105 -8.59 13.50 18.14
N ARG A 106 -9.45 14.50 18.24
CA ARG A 106 -10.42 14.85 17.20
C ARG A 106 -9.76 15.27 15.89
N LEU A 107 -8.76 16.16 15.98
CA LEU A 107 -7.97 16.59 14.84
C LEU A 107 -7.18 15.43 14.22
N SER A 108 -6.70 14.48 15.03
CA SER A 108 -6.00 13.29 14.55
C SER A 108 -6.94 12.36 13.77
N LEU A 109 -8.17 12.13 14.25
CA LEU A 109 -9.18 11.37 13.51
C LEU A 109 -9.49 12.01 12.15
N ILE A 110 -9.67 13.33 12.13
CA ILE A 110 -9.93 14.09 10.91
C ILE A 110 -8.72 14.01 9.98
N ALA A 111 -7.49 14.18 10.49
CA ALA A 111 -6.28 14.13 9.69
C ALA A 111 -6.03 12.73 9.09
N LEU A 112 -6.37 11.67 9.82
CA LEU A 112 -6.16 10.30 9.41
C LEU A 112 -7.22 9.81 8.38
N ASP A 113 -8.46 10.31 8.43
CA ASP A 113 -9.53 9.91 7.48
C ASP A 113 -10.07 11.04 6.59
N ALA A 114 -9.41 12.19 6.54
CA ALA A 114 -9.61 13.17 5.47
C ALA A 114 -9.49 12.48 4.09
N GLY A 115 -8.57 11.52 3.95
CA GLY A 115 -8.42 10.73 2.72
C GLY A 115 -9.70 10.01 2.28
N GLY A 116 -10.39 9.31 3.20
CA GLY A 116 -11.57 8.51 2.88
C GLY A 116 -12.79 9.37 2.56
N ALA A 117 -13.04 10.42 3.34
CA ALA A 117 -14.15 11.34 3.08
C ALA A 117 -13.96 12.12 1.76
N LEU A 118 -12.73 12.58 1.48
CA LEU A 118 -12.40 13.26 0.23
C LEU A 118 -12.46 12.33 -0.97
N ALA A 119 -11.97 11.09 -0.85
CA ALA A 119 -12.09 10.09 -1.89
C ALA A 119 -13.57 9.82 -2.21
N ARG A 120 -14.43 9.62 -1.21
CA ARG A 120 -15.88 9.43 -1.40
C ARG A 120 -16.53 10.61 -2.13
N LYS A 121 -16.17 11.86 -1.79
CA LYS A 121 -16.65 13.06 -2.50
C LYS A 121 -16.16 13.09 -3.95
N ALA A 122 -14.89 12.78 -4.19
CA ALA A 122 -14.32 12.72 -5.53
C ALA A 122 -14.99 11.66 -6.41
N PHE A 123 -15.21 10.45 -5.88
CA PHE A 123 -15.93 9.40 -6.60
C PHE A 123 -17.38 9.80 -6.90
N ARG A 124 -18.04 10.51 -5.99
CA ARG A 124 -19.39 11.06 -6.23
C ARG A 124 -19.38 12.08 -7.37
N ALA A 125 -18.43 13.02 -7.36
CA ALA A 125 -18.26 14.00 -8.42
C ALA A 125 -18.03 13.34 -9.78
N VAL A 126 -17.18 12.30 -9.84
CA VAL A 126 -16.96 11.50 -11.07
C VAL A 126 -18.25 10.80 -11.55
N VAL A 127 -19.01 10.20 -10.65
CA VAL A 127 -20.27 9.52 -11.00
C VAL A 127 -21.33 10.50 -11.51
N GLN A 128 -21.33 11.74 -10.99
CA GLN A 128 -22.22 12.82 -11.39
C GLN A 128 -21.71 13.63 -12.60
N ASP A 129 -20.49 13.36 -13.07
CA ASP A 129 -19.74 14.16 -14.06
C ASP A 129 -19.59 15.64 -13.67
N ASP A 130 -19.47 15.92 -12.36
CA ASP A 130 -19.19 17.26 -11.82
C ASP A 130 -17.68 17.54 -11.84
N ALA A 131 -17.19 18.01 -12.98
CA ALA A 131 -15.79 18.33 -13.17
C ALA A 131 -15.32 19.54 -12.34
N GLU A 132 -16.22 20.46 -11.98
CA GLU A 132 -15.87 21.65 -11.21
C GLU A 132 -15.66 21.29 -9.73
N GLU A 133 -16.53 20.45 -9.16
CA GLU A 133 -16.32 19.93 -7.80
C GLU A 133 -15.03 19.09 -7.74
N LEU A 134 -14.80 18.22 -8.73
CA LEU A 134 -13.57 17.43 -8.80
C LEU A 134 -12.32 18.31 -8.91
N ARG A 135 -12.37 19.40 -9.70
CA ARG A 135 -11.28 20.39 -9.80
C ARG A 135 -11.00 21.05 -8.45
N ARG A 136 -12.05 21.54 -7.78
CA ARG A 136 -11.93 22.17 -6.47
C ARG A 136 -11.31 21.21 -5.47
N LEU A 137 -11.69 19.94 -5.49
CA LEU A 137 -11.10 18.93 -4.62
C LEU A 137 -9.59 18.79 -4.88
N PHE A 138 -9.14 18.72 -6.14
CA PHE A 138 -7.70 18.64 -6.44
C PHE A 138 -6.93 19.92 -6.10
N GLU A 139 -7.53 21.10 -6.24
CA GLU A 139 -6.86 22.38 -5.93
C GLU A 139 -6.79 22.64 -4.42
N THR A 140 -7.82 22.24 -3.67
CA THR A 140 -7.93 22.55 -2.23
C THR A 140 -7.40 21.44 -1.33
N THR A 141 -7.27 20.21 -1.82
CA THR A 141 -6.93 19.06 -0.98
C THR A 141 -5.78 18.23 -1.54
N THR A 142 -5.12 17.46 -0.66
CA THR A 142 -4.07 16.50 -1.01
C THR A 142 -4.62 15.16 -1.54
N LEU A 143 -5.80 15.19 -2.18
CA LEU A 143 -6.38 14.01 -2.80
C LEU A 143 -5.45 13.52 -3.92
N ARG A 144 -5.04 12.25 -3.84
CA ARG A 144 -4.24 11.63 -4.90
C ARG A 144 -5.12 11.27 -6.09
N TRP A 145 -4.59 11.45 -7.30
CA TRP A 145 -5.28 11.10 -8.55
C TRP A 145 -5.49 9.58 -8.70
N ASP A 146 -4.67 8.77 -8.03
CA ASP A 146 -4.74 7.31 -7.97
C ASP A 146 -5.52 6.79 -6.75
N ALA A 147 -6.36 7.62 -6.14
CA ALA A 147 -7.24 7.16 -5.07
C ALA A 147 -8.18 6.06 -5.58
N GLU A 148 -8.25 4.96 -4.83
CA GLU A 148 -9.09 3.79 -5.10
C GLU A 148 -10.34 3.80 -4.21
N ASN A 149 -11.45 3.30 -4.73
CA ASN A 149 -12.64 3.05 -3.93
C ASN A 149 -12.48 1.74 -3.14
N SER A 150 -13.46 1.41 -2.29
CA SER A 150 -13.46 0.13 -1.54
C SER A 150 -13.54 -1.11 -2.44
N GLY A 151 -13.83 -0.95 -3.73
CA GLY A 151 -13.79 -2.00 -4.74
C GLY A 151 -12.44 -2.11 -5.48
N GLY A 152 -11.43 -1.33 -5.09
CA GLY A 152 -10.12 -1.29 -5.76
C GLY A 152 -10.13 -0.62 -7.13
N GLN A 153 -11.22 0.07 -7.50
CA GLN A 153 -11.27 0.82 -8.75
C GLN A 153 -10.80 2.24 -8.52
N SER A 154 -9.92 2.73 -9.40
CA SER A 154 -9.43 4.11 -9.37
C SER A 154 -10.47 5.12 -9.86
N LEU A 155 -10.31 6.39 -9.50
CA LEU A 155 -11.14 7.50 -10.03
C LEU A 155 -11.17 7.52 -11.56
N MET A 156 -10.05 7.22 -12.21
CA MET A 156 -9.95 7.16 -13.67
C MET A 156 -10.75 6.01 -14.25
N GLU A 157 -10.63 4.80 -13.68
CA GLU A 157 -11.38 3.63 -14.14
C GLU A 157 -12.89 3.86 -14.02
N VAL A 158 -13.34 4.43 -12.90
CA VAL A 158 -14.76 4.76 -12.71
C VAL A 158 -15.23 5.81 -13.73
N ALA A 159 -14.41 6.82 -14.05
CA ALA A 159 -14.74 7.81 -15.06
C ALA A 159 -14.85 7.19 -16.47
N LEU A 160 -13.92 6.29 -16.81
CA LEU A 160 -13.88 5.59 -18.11
C LEU A 160 -15.05 4.62 -18.27
N GLU A 161 -15.43 3.91 -17.20
CA GLU A 161 -16.55 2.98 -17.19
C GLU A 161 -17.89 3.70 -17.40
N ARG A 162 -18.04 4.90 -16.83
CA ARG A 162 -19.31 5.66 -16.87
C ARG A 162 -19.59 6.35 -18.20
N GLN A 163 -18.56 6.63 -19.01
CA GLN A 163 -18.64 6.92 -20.45
C GLN A 163 -19.81 7.81 -20.94
N LYS A 164 -20.22 8.82 -20.16
CA LYS A 164 -21.31 9.73 -20.54
C LYS A 164 -20.81 10.79 -21.52
N LEU A 165 -20.75 10.41 -22.80
CA LEU A 165 -20.74 11.16 -24.08
C LEU A 165 -19.89 12.46 -24.25
N VAL A 166 -19.53 13.22 -23.21
CA VAL A 166 -18.54 14.30 -23.23
C VAL A 166 -17.90 14.42 -21.83
N PRO A 167 -16.91 13.57 -21.47
CA PRO A 167 -16.49 13.47 -20.08
C PRO A 167 -15.54 14.60 -19.69
N ASN A 168 -16.09 15.65 -19.08
CA ASN A 168 -15.30 16.74 -18.51
C ASN A 168 -14.40 16.22 -17.38
N CYS A 169 -14.88 15.26 -16.58
CA CYS A 169 -14.10 14.65 -15.51
C CYS A 169 -12.92 13.82 -16.01
N ALA A 170 -13.10 13.00 -17.06
CA ALA A 170 -12.01 12.16 -17.58
C ALA A 170 -10.88 13.00 -18.20
N ASN A 171 -11.23 14.07 -18.93
CA ASN A 171 -10.24 15.01 -19.45
C ASN A 171 -9.47 15.71 -18.32
N LEU A 172 -10.15 16.08 -17.23
CA LEU A 172 -9.51 16.70 -16.07
C LEU A 172 -8.56 15.72 -15.38
N LEU A 173 -8.98 14.46 -15.17
CA LEU A 173 -8.13 13.41 -14.60
C LEU A 173 -6.90 13.13 -15.48
N LEU A 174 -7.07 13.11 -16.81
CA LEU A 174 -5.95 12.95 -17.75
C LEU A 174 -4.99 14.14 -17.70
N GLN A 175 -5.51 15.37 -17.57
CA GLN A 175 -4.67 16.56 -17.41
C GLN A 175 -3.90 16.54 -16.08
N ALA A 176 -4.55 16.17 -14.98
CA ALA A 176 -3.92 16.03 -13.68
C ALA A 176 -2.79 14.97 -13.73
N PHE A 177 -3.04 13.83 -14.38
CA PHE A 177 -2.02 12.81 -14.63
C PHE A 177 -0.86 13.32 -15.50
N ALA A 178 -1.16 14.06 -16.57
CA ALA A 178 -0.15 14.64 -17.44
C ALA A 178 0.71 15.71 -16.71
N GLN A 179 0.12 16.48 -15.80
CA GLN A 179 0.86 17.43 -14.95
C GLN A 179 1.75 16.69 -13.96
N PHE A 180 1.24 15.65 -13.30
CA PHE A 180 2.00 14.82 -12.38
C PHE A 180 3.24 14.19 -13.05
N THR A 181 3.07 13.60 -14.24
CA THR A 181 4.18 13.00 -15.00
C THR A 181 5.21 14.03 -15.48
N LYS A 182 4.80 15.26 -15.80
CA LYS A 182 5.73 16.37 -16.11
C LYS A 182 6.56 16.75 -14.89
N SER A 183 5.92 16.94 -13.74
CA SER A 183 6.62 17.26 -12.48
C SER A 183 7.59 16.15 -12.08
N PHE A 184 7.19 14.88 -12.23
CA PHE A 184 8.06 13.73 -11.97
C PHE A 184 9.25 13.67 -12.93
N ARG A 185 9.04 13.92 -14.23
CA ARG A 185 10.16 14.02 -15.19
C ARG A 185 11.10 15.16 -14.83
N GLN A 186 10.60 16.30 -14.36
CA GLN A 186 11.43 17.46 -14.05
C GLN A 186 12.25 17.24 -12.77
N GLN A 187 11.66 16.57 -11.76
CA GLN A 187 12.34 16.18 -10.54
C GLN A 187 13.28 15.01 -10.70
N ASN A 188 13.09 14.12 -11.68
CA ASN A 188 13.98 12.97 -11.92
C ASN A 188 14.80 13.11 -13.20
N ALA A 189 14.71 14.23 -13.91
CA ALA A 189 15.51 14.49 -15.11
C ALA A 189 16.99 14.44 -14.79
N TRP A 190 17.42 14.87 -13.60
CA TRP A 190 18.83 14.78 -13.20
C TRP A 190 19.24 13.35 -12.85
N GLU A 191 18.41 12.56 -12.16
CA GLU A 191 18.72 11.15 -11.86
C GLU A 191 18.72 10.26 -13.11
N ILE A 192 17.72 10.39 -13.97
CA ILE A 192 17.65 9.66 -15.25
C ILE A 192 18.79 10.10 -16.17
N TRP A 193 19.17 11.39 -16.17
CA TRP A 193 20.33 11.84 -16.95
C TRP A 193 21.66 11.33 -16.38
N VAL A 194 21.78 11.18 -15.06
CA VAL A 194 22.95 10.55 -14.39
C VAL A 194 23.01 9.06 -14.71
N VAL A 195 21.89 8.33 -14.62
CA VAL A 195 21.83 6.90 -14.98
C VAL A 195 22.11 6.70 -16.47
N CYS A 196 21.57 7.54 -17.35
CA CYS A 196 21.87 7.50 -18.78
C CYS A 196 23.33 7.87 -19.09
N LYS A 197 23.92 8.87 -18.41
CA LYS A 197 25.36 9.20 -18.56
C LYS A 197 26.26 8.09 -18.05
N LEU A 198 25.94 7.50 -16.90
CA LEU A 198 26.67 6.34 -16.37
C LEU A 198 26.55 5.16 -17.32
N PHE A 199 25.37 4.89 -17.87
CA PHE A 199 25.18 3.80 -18.83
C PHE A 199 25.99 4.01 -20.12
N VAL A 200 25.99 5.22 -20.69
CA VAL A 200 26.83 5.56 -21.86
C VAL A 200 28.32 5.51 -21.50
N PHE A 201 28.71 5.94 -20.30
CA PHE A 201 30.08 5.83 -19.81
C PHE A 201 30.51 4.37 -19.65
N PHE A 202 29.67 3.50 -19.08
CA PHE A 202 29.91 2.07 -18.96
C PHE A 202 29.98 1.37 -20.32
N GLN A 203 29.13 1.74 -21.29
CA GLN A 203 29.22 1.25 -22.68
C GLN A 203 30.55 1.68 -23.31
N SER A 204 30.96 2.95 -23.15
CA SER A 204 32.23 3.45 -23.69
C SER A 204 33.46 2.81 -23.04
N VAL A 205 33.41 2.54 -21.73
CA VAL A 205 34.47 1.83 -21.01
C VAL A 205 34.53 0.36 -21.43
N LYS A 206 33.39 -0.29 -21.67
CA LYS A 206 33.33 -1.67 -22.18
C LYS A 206 33.97 -1.79 -23.56
N GLU A 207 33.70 -0.84 -24.47
CA GLU A 207 34.34 -0.81 -25.79
C GLU A 207 35.86 -0.57 -25.73
N ARG A 208 36.33 0.28 -24.82
CA ARG A 208 37.78 0.49 -24.61
C ARG A 208 38.46 -0.71 -23.95
N ALA A 209 37.83 -1.35 -22.97
CA ALA A 209 38.39 -2.54 -22.31
C ALA A 209 38.48 -3.74 -23.26
N VAL A 210 37.49 -3.94 -24.13
CA VAL A 210 37.52 -4.98 -25.18
C VAL A 210 38.59 -4.65 -26.23
N GLY A 211 38.74 -3.38 -26.63
CA GLY A 211 39.77 -2.95 -27.58
C GLY A 211 41.22 -3.04 -27.06
N VAL A 212 41.44 -2.98 -25.74
CA VAL A 212 42.77 -3.14 -25.12
C VAL A 212 43.11 -4.63 -24.94
N CYS A 213 42.13 -5.49 -24.63
CA CYS A 213 42.37 -6.94 -24.51
C CYS A 213 42.66 -7.59 -25.87
N VAL A 214 42.01 -7.15 -26.96
CA VAL A 214 42.27 -7.69 -28.31
C VAL A 214 43.67 -7.31 -28.81
N ARG A 215 44.14 -6.08 -28.56
CA ARG A 215 45.51 -5.67 -28.94
C ARG A 215 46.61 -6.30 -28.09
N ALA A 216 46.34 -6.64 -26.83
CA ALA A 216 47.28 -7.37 -25.99
C ALA A 216 47.44 -8.85 -26.41
N LEU A 217 46.41 -9.44 -27.04
CA LEU A 217 46.44 -10.82 -27.54
C LEU A 217 47.10 -10.95 -28.92
N GLU A 218 47.04 -9.92 -29.77
CA GLU A 218 47.70 -9.92 -31.09
C GLU A 218 49.23 -9.72 -31.02
N GLY A 219 49.76 -9.23 -29.90
CA GLY A 219 51.19 -8.94 -29.75
C GLY A 219 52.08 -10.14 -29.38
N ASN A 220 51.52 -11.29 -28.97
CA ASN A 220 52.33 -12.33 -28.33
C ASN A 220 52.16 -13.76 -28.85
N TYR A 221 51.20 -14.05 -29.74
CA TYR A 221 51.09 -15.37 -30.36
C TYR A 221 50.72 -15.25 -31.83
N GLY A 222 51.71 -15.43 -32.70
CA GLY A 222 51.51 -15.67 -34.12
C GLY A 222 50.83 -17.02 -34.34
N MET A 223 49.50 -17.08 -34.23
CA MET A 223 48.71 -18.20 -34.70
C MET A 223 47.63 -17.73 -35.68
N ARG A 224 47.58 -18.45 -36.81
CA ARG A 224 46.64 -18.25 -37.90
C ARG A 224 45.20 -18.46 -37.43
N GLN A 225 44.36 -17.54 -37.89
CA GLN A 225 42.91 -17.57 -38.03
C GLN A 225 42.21 -18.90 -37.71
N SER A 226 41.45 -18.89 -36.62
CA SER A 226 40.23 -19.67 -36.46
C SER A 226 39.26 -18.77 -35.69
N ALA A 227 38.34 -18.14 -36.43
CA ALA A 227 37.33 -17.26 -35.88
C ALA A 227 36.33 -18.07 -35.07
N VAL A 228 36.49 -18.09 -33.74
CA VAL A 228 35.43 -18.53 -32.82
C VAL A 228 34.52 -17.33 -32.60
N ALA A 229 33.37 -17.34 -33.28
CA ALA A 229 32.30 -16.39 -33.05
C ALA A 229 31.69 -16.65 -31.66
N ILE A 230 32.10 -15.87 -30.66
CA ILE A 230 31.39 -15.84 -29.37
C ILE A 230 30.22 -14.88 -29.52
N THR A 231 29.07 -15.41 -29.92
CA THR A 231 27.81 -14.68 -29.92
C THR A 231 27.33 -14.52 -28.48
N TRP A 232 27.49 -13.33 -27.89
CA TRP A 232 26.77 -12.96 -26.68
C TRP A 232 25.35 -12.56 -27.07
N SER A 233 24.39 -13.47 -26.87
CA SER A 233 22.97 -13.20 -27.07
C SER A 233 22.50 -12.20 -26.00
N VAL A 234 22.35 -10.94 -26.38
CA VAL A 234 21.70 -9.93 -25.54
C VAL A 234 20.20 -10.06 -25.79
N HIS A 235 19.48 -10.70 -24.87
CA HIS A 235 18.02 -10.71 -24.92
C HIS A 235 17.48 -9.30 -24.65
N PRO A 236 16.71 -8.69 -25.58
CA PRO A 236 16.05 -7.43 -25.30
C PRO A 236 14.91 -7.70 -24.31
N TRP A 237 14.90 -6.91 -23.23
CA TRP A 237 13.79 -6.83 -22.30
C TRP A 237 12.55 -6.38 -23.09
N LYS A 238 11.66 -7.32 -23.39
CA LYS A 238 10.26 -7.00 -23.66
C LYS A 238 9.65 -6.73 -22.29
N TYR A 239 9.19 -5.51 -22.07
CA TYR A 239 8.10 -5.06 -21.19
C TYR A 239 8.39 -3.61 -20.82
N LEU A 240 7.89 -2.69 -21.66
CA LEU A 240 7.37 -1.36 -21.32
C LEU A 240 6.47 -0.93 -22.49
#